data_AF-A0A372RTD7-F1
#
_entry.id   AF-A0A372RTD7-F1
#
_cell.length_a   1.000
_cell.length_b   1.000
_cell.length_c   1.000
_cell.angle_alpha   90.00
_cell.angle_beta   90.00
_cell.angle_gamma   90.00
#
_symmetry.space_group_name_H-M   'P 1'
#
loop_
_entity.id
_entity.type
_entity.pdbx_description
1 polymer ?
#
loop_
_entity_poly.entity_id
_entity_poly.type
_entity_poly.pdbx_seq_one_letter_code
_entity_poly.pdbx_strand_id
1 'polypeptide(L)' 'RPPNSFFIYRRNKQAELKKLYQLIQGVPNEKSANISKIIGEKWRNEPENVKELFKTMAREAERLHAIKNPEYTYKPQK' A
#
# COMPACT_ATOMS: atom_id res chain seq x y z
N ARG A 1 1.91 13.93 -0.61
CA ARG A 1 2.95 13.09 -1.24
C ARG A 1 2.20 12.02 -2.01
N PRO A 2 2.62 11.68 -3.24
CA PRO A 2 2.05 10.56 -3.96
C PRO A 2 2.33 9.25 -3.20
N PRO A 3 1.43 8.25 -3.27
CA PRO A 3 1.66 6.96 -2.65
C PRO A 3 2.76 6.20 -3.41
N ASN A 4 3.73 5.66 -2.67
CA ASN A 4 4.75 4.80 -3.25
C ASN A 4 4.20 3.38 -3.56
N SER A 5 4.99 2.57 -4.27
CA SER A 5 4.61 1.22 -4.69
C SER A 5 4.18 0.33 -3.52
N PHE A 6 4.90 0.38 -2.40
CA PHE A 6 4.56 -0.37 -1.20
C PHE A 6 3.26 0.11 -0.54
N PHE A 7 2.99 1.42 -0.52
CA PHE A 7 1.75 1.96 0.03
C PHE A 7 0.53 1.52 -0.79
N ILE A 8 0.64 1.50 -2.12
CA ILE A 8 -0.41 1.00 -3.01
C ILE A 8 -0.64 -0.49 -2.75
N TYR A 9 0.43 -1.29 -2.72
CA TYR A 9 0.39 -2.72 -2.42
C TYR A 9 -0.26 -3.01 -1.07
N ARG A 10 0.20 -2.32 -0.01
CA ARG A 10 -0.29 -2.47 1.35
C ARG A 10 -1.77 -2.15 1.45
N ARG A 11 -2.24 -1.08 0.81
CA ARG A 11 -3.65 -0.69 0.86
C ARG A 11 -4.53 -1.77 0.23
N ASN A 12 -4.09 -2.35 -0.90
CA ASN A 12 -4.79 -3.46 -1.54
C ASN A 12 -4.84 -4.70 -0.63
N LYS A 13 -3.68 -5.16 -0.15
CA LYS A 13 -3.59 -6.36 0.68
C LYS A 13 -4.29 -6.22 2.03
N GLN A 14 -4.26 -5.03 2.63
CA GLN A 14 -4.97 -4.76 3.87
C GLN A 14 -6.49 -4.84 3.67
N ALA A 15 -7.01 -4.37 2.54
CA ALA A 15 -8.43 -4.51 2.21
C ALA A 15 -8.82 -5.97 2.00
N GLU A 16 -8.00 -6.74 1.27
CA GLU A 16 -8.19 -8.19 1.07
C GLU A 16 -8.22 -8.94 2.40
N LEU A 17 -7.23 -8.72 3.27
CA LEU A 17 -7.14 -9.37 4.58
C LEU A 17 -8.28 -8.99 5.51
N LYS A 18 -8.67 -7.71 5.53
CA LYS A 18 -9.81 -7.26 6.33
C LYS A 18 -11.11 -7.91 5.87
N LYS A 19 -11.32 -8.04 4.55
CA LYS A 19 -12.47 -8.74 3.98
C LYS A 19 -12.46 -10.22 4.33
N LEU A 20 -11.29 -10.87 4.27
CA LEU A 20 -11.13 -12.28 4.66
C LEU A 20 -11.45 -12.49 6.14
N TYR A 21 -10.91 -11.67 7.04
CA TYR A 21 -11.20 -11.78 8.47
C TYR A 21 -12.66 -11.47 8.82
N GLN A 22 -13.33 -10.57 8.09
CA GLN A 22 -14.77 -10.36 8.26
C GLN A 22 -15.61 -11.56 7.84
N LEU A 23 -15.15 -12.35 6.86
CA LEU A 23 -15.85 -13.56 6.40
C LEU A 23 -15.69 -14.73 7.37
N ILE A 24 -14.60 -14.77 8.15
CA ILE A 24 -14.36 -15.83 9.12
C ILE A 24 -15.04 -15.45 10.44
N GLN A 25 -16.22 -16.03 10.70
CA GLN A 25 -16.91 -15.83 11.97
C GLN A 25 -16.03 -16.29 13.15
N GLY A 26 -15.90 -15.43 14.16
CA GLY A 26 -15.15 -15.73 15.40
C GLY A 26 -13.67 -15.34 15.38
N VAL A 27 -13.13 -14.82 14.27
CA VAL A 27 -11.78 -14.23 14.27
C VAL A 27 -11.87 -12.79 14.76
N PRO A 28 -11.27 -12.44 15.92
CA PRO A 28 -11.20 -11.05 16.34
C PRO A 28 -10.46 -10.23 15.29
N ASN A 29 -10.95 -9.02 15.00
CA ASN A 29 -10.27 -8.10 14.08
C ASN A 29 -8.79 -7.99 14.47
N GLU A 30 -7.91 -8.57 13.64
CA GLU A 30 -6.48 -8.49 13.89
C GLU A 30 -6.05 -7.03 13.95
N LYS A 31 -5.18 -6.72 14.91
CA LYS A 31 -4.65 -5.37 15.07
C LYS A 31 -3.96 -4.96 13.78
N SER A 32 -4.22 -3.74 13.31
CA SER A 32 -3.59 -3.15 12.11
C SER A 32 -2.05 -3.26 12.10
N ALA A 33 -1.44 -3.35 13.28
CA ALA A 33 0.00 -3.60 13.45
C ALA A 33 0.44 -4.98 12.93
N ASN A 34 -0.29 -6.05 13.25
CA ASN A 34 0.02 -7.42 12.77
C ASN A 34 -0.16 -7.51 11.26
N ILE A 35 -1.27 -6.99 10.75
CA ILE A 35 -1.53 -6.94 9.30
C ILE A 35 -0.38 -6.22 8.57
N SER A 36 0.15 -5.14 9.14
CA SER A 36 1.26 -4.40 8.55
C SER A 36 2.57 -5.21 8.54
N LYS A 37 2.84 -6.00 9.59
CA LYS A 37 3.99 -6.91 9.62
C LYS A 37 3.87 -7.98 8.53
N ILE A 38 2.73 -8.66 8.47
CA ILE A 38 2.45 -9.71 7.48
C ILE A 38 2.58 -9.17 6.05
N ILE A 39 2.02 -7.99 5.76
CA ILE A 39 2.12 -7.37 4.44
C ILE A 39 3.58 -7.00 4.11
N GLY A 40 4.34 -6.50 5.08
CA GLY A 40 5.76 -6.19 4.89
C GLY A 40 6.60 -7.43 4.57
N GLU A 41 6.29 -8.57 5.19
CA GLU A 41 6.90 -9.86 4.87
C GLU A 41 6.46 -10.37 3.49
N LYS A 42 5.16 -10.30 3.16
CA LYS A 42 4.66 -10.65 1.83
C LYS A 42 5.33 -9.82 0.75
N TRP A 43 5.42 -8.50 0.91
CA TRP A 43 6.08 -7.62 -0.06
C TRP A 43 7.53 -8.00 -0.32
N ARG A 44 8.27 -8.42 0.71
CA ARG A 44 9.66 -8.87 0.54
C ARG A 44 9.75 -10.16 -0.30
N ASN A 45 8.86 -11.11 -0.04
CA ASN A 45 8.79 -12.40 -0.73
C ASN A 45 8.13 -12.34 -2.11
N GLU A 46 7.44 -11.25 -2.44
CA GLU A 46 6.70 -11.14 -3.68
C GLU A 46 7.65 -11.06 -4.90
N PRO A 47 7.28 -11.69 -6.03
CA PRO A 47 8.16 -11.76 -7.19
C PRO A 47 8.36 -10.39 -7.83
N GLU A 48 9.48 -10.22 -8.53
CA GLU A 48 9.89 -8.92 -9.08
C GLU A 48 8.86 -8.37 -10.07
N ASN A 49 8.18 -9.22 -10.85
CA ASN A 49 7.12 -8.80 -11.78
C ASN A 49 5.97 -8.08 -11.05
N VAL A 50 5.59 -8.55 -9.85
CA VAL A 50 4.57 -7.90 -9.04
C VAL A 50 5.09 -6.58 -8.51
N LYS A 51 6.33 -6.56 -8.00
CA LYS A 51 6.96 -5.31 -7.54
C LYS A 51 7.05 -4.26 -8.64
N GLU A 52 7.40 -4.65 -9.86
CA GLU A 52 7.43 -3.80 -11.06
C GLU A 52 6.06 -3.27 -11.44
N LEU A 53 5.00 -4.09 -11.36
CA LEU A 53 3.63 -3.63 -11.57
C LEU A 53 3.27 -2.51 -10.57
N PHE A 54 3.55 -2.70 -9.28
CA PHE A 54 3.27 -1.69 -8.26
C PHE A 54 4.18 -0.46 -8.38
N LYS A 55 5.44 -0.61 -8.83
CA LYS A 55 6.33 0.51 -9.18
C LYS A 55 5.76 1.34 -10.34
N THR A 56 5.23 0.68 -11.36
CA THR A 56 4.60 1.36 -12.51
C THR A 56 3.35 2.13 -12.08
N MET A 57 2.49 1.53 -11.26
CA MET A 57 1.33 2.22 -10.68
C MET A 57 1.74 3.41 -9.80
N ALA A 58 2.82 3.30 -9.04
CA ALA A 58 3.33 4.40 -8.23
C ALA A 58 3.87 5.56 -9.08
N ARG A 59 4.56 5.26 -10.18
CA ARG A 59 5.02 6.27 -11.15
C ARG A 59 3.84 7.02 -11.77
N GLU A 60 2.78 6.31 -12.15
CA GLU A 60 1.59 6.98 -12.69
C GLU A 60 0.86 7.80 -11.62
N ALA A 61 0.77 7.31 -10.39
CA ALA A 61 0.21 8.07 -9.28
C ALA A 61 1.02 9.34 -8.97
N GLU A 62 2.35 9.27 -9.07
CA GLU A 62 3.24 10.43 -8.95
C GLU A 62 3.03 11.42 -10.09
N ARG A 63 2.96 10.93 -11.34
CA ARG A 63 2.68 11.77 -12.52
C ARG A 63 1.34 12.49 -12.40
N LEU A 64 0.27 11.76 -12.05
CA LEU A 64 -1.05 12.34 -11.83
C LEU A 64 -1.06 13.34 -10.68
N HIS A 65 -0.31 13.06 -9.61
CA HIS A 65 -0.19 13.99 -8.49
C HIS A 65 0.52 15.28 -8.89
N ALA A 66 1.60 15.19 -9.68
CA ALA A 66 2.35 16.33 -10.20
C ALA A 66 1.50 17.18 -11.15
N ILE A 67 0.73 16.56 -12.05
CA ILE A 67 -0.20 17.27 -12.95
C ILE A 67 -1.29 17.97 -12.14
N LYS A 68 -1.87 17.29 -11.15
CA LYS A 68 -2.97 17.83 -10.34
C LYS A 68 -2.51 18.89 -9.33
N ASN A 69 -1.25 18.81 -8.89
CA ASN A 69 -0.69 19.70 -7.87
C ASN A 69 0.67 20.21 -8.35
N PRO A 70 0.68 21.11 -9.35
CA PRO A 70 1.93 21.64 -9.91
C PRO A 70 2.75 22.43 -8.88
N GLU A 71 2.10 23.01 -7.87
CA GLU A 71 2.76 23.76 -6.78
C GLU A 71 3.10 22.88 -5.57
N TYR A 72 2.91 21.55 -5.65
CA TYR A 72 3.17 20.66 -4.53
C TYR A 72 4.66 20.55 -4.22
N THR A 73 5.10 21.21 -3.15
CA THR A 73 6.43 21.01 -2.56
C THR A 73 6.29 20.25 -1.24
N TYR A 74 6.98 19.11 -1.14
CA TYR A 74 6.97 18.35 0.10
C TYR A 74 7.77 19.07 1.20
N LYS A 75 7.08 19.53 2.25
CA LYS A 75 7.69 20.13 3.44
C LYS A 75 7.51 19.20 4.65
N PRO A 76 8.55 18.47 5.10
CA PRO A 76 8.48 17.69 6.33
C PRO A 76 8.37 18.64 7.54
N GLN A 77 7.36 18.46 8.38
CA GLN A 77 7.37 19.06 9.71
C GLN A 77 8.26 18.18 10.61
N LYS A 78 9.26 18.82 11.22
CA LYS A 78 10.12 18.23 12.26
C LYS A 78 9.36 18.14 13.58
#